data_AF-A0A960QNI8-F1
#
_entry.id   AF-A0A960QNI8-F1
#
_cell.length_a   1.000
_cell.length_b   1.000
_cell.length_c   1.000
_cell.angle_alpha   90.00
_cell.angle_beta   90.00
_cell.angle_gamma   90.00
#
_symmetry.space_group_name_H-M   'P 1'
#
loop_
_entity.id
_entity.type
_entity.pdbx_description
1 polymer ?
#
loop_
_entity_poly.entity_id
_entity_poly.type
_entity_poly.pdbx_seq_one_letter_code
_entity_poly.pdbx_strand_id
1 'polypeptide(L)'
;MTFCPTAGRPYRDKPRLYGSRSEWSQESDNAFFLDFGEANTPSHWALEGRYQGHTHRLSWHETCVYESPWLITELDPETLVPTHVVAKEAWKEGVEVDLHPAAEMMVLMHALRHDASYLVEAITGERRS
;
A
#
# COMPACT_ATOMS: atom_id res chain seq x y z
N MET A 1 -8.96 37.07 -12.82
CA MET A 1 -9.66 35.80 -12.62
C MET A 1 -9.02 35.15 -11.41
N THR A 2 -9.70 35.14 -10.27
CA THR A 2 -9.11 34.65 -9.02
C THR A 2 -9.37 33.16 -8.93
N PHE A 3 -8.31 32.36 -8.92
CA PHE A 3 -8.37 30.91 -8.73
C PHE A 3 -8.78 30.65 -7.28
N CYS A 4 -10.04 30.28 -7.05
CA CYS A 4 -10.55 29.88 -5.73
C CYS A 4 -10.55 28.34 -5.64
N PRO A 5 -9.56 27.70 -4.98
CA PRO A 5 -9.35 26.25 -5.04
C PRO A 5 -10.34 25.41 -4.18
N THR A 6 -11.45 25.99 -3.72
CA THR A 6 -12.32 25.41 -2.68
C THR A 6 -13.70 24.92 -3.17
N ALA A 7 -13.84 24.61 -4.46
CA ALA A 7 -15.10 24.08 -5.02
C ALA A 7 -15.18 22.54 -5.15
N GLY A 8 -14.13 21.81 -4.79
CA GLY A 8 -14.13 20.35 -4.63
C GLY A 8 -13.00 20.02 -3.68
N ARG A 9 -13.15 19.07 -2.74
CA ARG A 9 -12.10 18.75 -1.75
C ARG A 9 -10.94 18.05 -2.49
N PRO A 10 -9.90 18.76 -2.99
CA PRO A 10 -8.92 18.18 -3.92
C PRO A 10 -7.97 17.21 -3.21
N TYR A 11 -8.06 17.16 -1.89
CA TYR A 11 -7.28 16.31 -0.99
C TYR A 11 -7.98 14.98 -0.68
N ARG A 12 -9.27 14.81 -1.02
CA ARG A 12 -10.00 13.57 -0.74
C ARG A 12 -9.53 12.41 -1.60
N ASP A 13 -9.18 12.71 -2.85
CA ASP A 13 -8.80 11.70 -3.83
C ASP A 13 -7.28 11.46 -3.84
N LYS A 14 -6.52 12.23 -3.05
CA LYS A 14 -5.09 11.99 -2.89
C LYS A 14 -4.86 10.83 -1.93
N PRO A 15 -3.94 9.90 -2.24
CA PRO A 15 -3.48 8.90 -1.28
C PRO A 15 -2.98 9.54 0.01
N ARG A 16 -3.49 9.09 1.16
CA ARG A 16 -3.10 9.61 2.49
C ARG A 16 -2.15 8.63 3.15
N LEU A 17 -0.88 9.01 3.27
CA LEU A 17 0.12 8.24 3.98
C LEU A 17 0.20 8.68 5.45
N TYR A 18 0.09 7.73 6.37
CA TYR A 18 0.12 7.95 7.81
C TYR A 18 1.46 7.48 8.39
N GLY A 19 2.05 8.30 9.27
CA GLY A 19 3.26 7.92 10.04
C GLY A 19 2.95 7.16 11.32
N SER A 20 1.70 7.20 11.80
CA SER A 20 1.26 6.53 13.02
C SER A 20 0.30 5.39 12.73
N ARG A 21 0.61 4.19 13.26
CA ARG A 21 -0.25 3.01 13.15
C ARG A 21 -1.62 3.23 13.81
N SER A 22 -1.67 3.95 14.94
CA SER A 22 -2.91 4.19 15.69
C SER A 22 -3.84 5.19 15.02
N GLU A 23 -3.30 6.12 14.23
CA GLU A 23 -4.11 7.04 13.43
C GLU A 23 -4.63 6.33 12.17
N TRP A 24 -3.76 5.62 11.46
CA TRP A 24 -4.14 4.85 10.29
C TRP A 24 -5.24 3.82 10.57
N SER A 25 -5.19 3.13 11.72
CA SER A 25 -6.14 2.07 12.03
C SER A 25 -7.59 2.56 12.18
N GLN A 26 -7.79 3.86 12.42
CA GLN A 26 -9.10 4.50 12.54
C GLN A 26 -9.74 4.82 11.18
N GLU A 27 -8.96 4.79 10.10
CA GLU A 27 -9.46 5.06 8.75
C GLU A 27 -10.08 3.80 8.11
N SER A 28 -11.09 4.01 7.28
CA SER A 28 -11.76 2.94 6.54
C SER A 28 -11.43 2.91 5.06
N ASP A 29 -10.88 3.98 4.48
CA ASP A 29 -10.70 4.07 3.03
C ASP A 29 -9.61 5.09 2.64
N ASN A 30 -8.98 4.89 1.48
CA ASN A 30 -7.94 5.76 0.91
C ASN A 30 -6.90 6.21 1.98
N ALA A 31 -6.36 5.24 2.71
CA ALA A 31 -5.42 5.45 3.82
C ALA A 31 -4.34 4.38 3.80
N PHE A 32 -3.09 4.82 3.85
CA PHE A 32 -1.92 3.98 3.66
C PHE A 32 -0.96 4.11 4.83
N PHE A 33 -0.33 3.01 5.21
CA PHE A 33 0.71 2.95 6.24
C PHE A 33 1.89 2.16 5.71
N LEU A 34 3.08 2.74 5.85
CA LEU A 34 4.33 2.11 5.45
C LEU A 34 4.98 1.44 6.67
N ASP A 35 5.15 0.14 6.57
CA ASP A 35 5.80 -0.73 7.54
C ASP A 35 7.17 -1.14 6.99
N PHE A 36 8.23 -0.88 7.75
CA PHE A 36 9.62 -1.18 7.35
C PHE A 36 10.12 -2.53 7.89
N GLY A 37 9.26 -3.30 8.57
CA GLY A 37 9.65 -4.52 9.26
C GLY A 37 10.51 -4.24 10.51
N GLU A 38 11.09 -5.29 11.08
CA GLU A 38 12.01 -5.14 12.22
C GLU A 38 13.36 -4.56 11.76
N ALA A 39 13.85 -3.57 12.51
CA ALA A 39 15.21 -3.06 12.34
C ALA A 39 16.20 -4.25 12.41
N ASN A 40 17.07 -4.36 11.40
CA ASN A 40 18.05 -5.45 11.16
C ASN A 40 17.57 -6.66 10.35
N THR A 41 16.36 -6.66 9.79
CA THR A 41 16.01 -7.57 8.68
C THR A 41 16.25 -6.87 7.33
N PRO A 42 16.61 -7.60 6.25
CA PRO A 42 16.81 -6.98 4.94
C PRO A 42 15.52 -6.32 4.44
N SER A 43 15.40 -5.02 4.70
CA SER A 43 14.36 -4.06 4.26
C SER A 43 13.03 -4.71 3.85
N HIS A 44 12.23 -5.11 4.86
CA HIS A 44 10.88 -5.63 4.64
C HIS A 44 9.87 -4.51 4.46
N TRP A 45 9.85 -3.92 3.25
CA TRP A 45 8.85 -2.91 2.88
C TRP A 45 7.49 -3.58 2.74
N ALA A 46 6.55 -3.15 3.56
CA ALA A 46 5.16 -3.48 3.39
C ALA A 46 4.31 -2.21 3.42
N LEU A 47 3.44 -2.08 2.43
CA LEU A 47 2.43 -1.04 2.40
C LEU A 47 1.10 -1.67 2.81
N GLU A 48 0.48 -1.15 3.86
CA GLU A 48 -0.89 -1.49 4.22
C GLU A 48 -1.83 -0.40 3.69
N GLY A 49 -2.92 -0.80 3.02
CA GLY A 49 -3.93 0.09 2.46
C GLY A 49 -5.32 -0.21 3.00
N ARG A 50 -6.13 0.83 3.25
CA ARG A 50 -7.54 0.71 3.61
C ARG A 50 -8.42 0.96 2.39
N TYR A 51 -9.31 0.02 2.13
CA TYR A 51 -10.24 0.02 1.00
C TYR A 51 -11.62 -0.40 1.47
N GLN A 52 -12.57 0.53 1.53
CA GLN A 52 -13.97 0.26 1.92
C GLN A 52 -14.12 -0.56 3.22
N GLY A 53 -13.26 -0.33 4.21
CA GLY A 53 -13.24 -1.02 5.51
C GLY A 53 -12.34 -2.25 5.57
N HIS A 54 -11.80 -2.68 4.43
CA HIS A 54 -10.87 -3.80 4.34
C HIS A 54 -9.41 -3.35 4.40
N THR A 55 -8.57 -4.19 4.97
CA THR A 55 -7.11 -4.01 4.92
C THR A 55 -6.54 -4.86 3.80
N HIS A 56 -5.71 -4.23 3.01
CA HIS A 56 -4.89 -4.83 1.98
C HIS A 56 -3.43 -4.64 2.37
N ARG A 57 -2.57 -5.59 2.02
CA ARG A 57 -1.14 -5.52 2.31
C ARG A 57 -0.35 -5.88 1.07
N LEU A 58 0.63 -5.06 0.74
CA LEU A 58 1.56 -5.28 -0.36
C LEU A 58 2.97 -5.36 0.24
N SER A 59 3.59 -6.53 0.18
CA SER A 59 4.93 -6.76 0.72
C SER A 59 5.95 -6.87 -0.41
N TRP A 60 7.12 -6.28 -0.21
CA TRP A 60 8.18 -6.23 -1.20
C TRP A 60 9.49 -6.81 -0.67
N HIS A 61 9.88 -7.96 -1.19
CA HIS A 61 11.14 -8.66 -0.92
C HIS A 61 11.87 -9.01 -2.21
N GLU A 62 12.06 -10.31 -2.42
CA GLU A 62 12.49 -10.96 -3.65
C GLU A 62 11.34 -10.97 -4.65
N THR A 63 10.11 -11.11 -4.15
CA THR A 63 8.87 -11.04 -4.93
C THR A 63 7.93 -9.97 -4.35
N CYS A 64 6.95 -9.56 -5.17
CA CYS A 64 5.87 -8.69 -4.74
C CYS A 64 4.66 -9.54 -4.36
N VAL A 65 4.26 -9.50 -3.09
CA VAL A 65 3.12 -10.27 -2.58
C VAL A 65 2.01 -9.32 -2.18
N TYR A 66 0.85 -9.47 -2.81
CA TYR A 66 -0.37 -8.76 -2.46
C TYR A 66 -1.34 -9.66 -1.70
N GLU A 67 -1.87 -9.13 -0.61
CA GLU A 67 -2.85 -9.77 0.24
C GLU A 67 -4.07 -8.86 0.39
N SER A 68 -5.24 -9.46 0.20
CA SER A 68 -6.55 -8.86 0.45
C SER A 68 -7.35 -9.76 1.38
N PRO A 69 -8.58 -9.40 1.79
CA PRO A 69 -9.46 -10.30 2.53
C PRO A 69 -9.74 -11.61 1.78
N TRP A 70 -9.73 -11.58 0.45
CA TRP A 70 -10.21 -12.68 -0.39
C TRP A 70 -9.10 -13.57 -0.94
N LEU A 71 -7.91 -13.02 -1.18
CA LEU A 71 -6.80 -13.75 -1.78
C LEU A 71 -5.43 -13.29 -1.30
N ILE A 72 -4.45 -14.14 -1.58
CA ILE A 72 -3.03 -13.82 -1.60
C ILE A 72 -2.55 -14.08 -3.02
N THR A 73 -1.75 -13.18 -3.58
CA THR A 73 -1.14 -13.38 -4.90
C THR A 73 0.25 -12.81 -4.99
N GLU A 74 1.11 -13.52 -5.70
CA GLU A 74 2.37 -12.99 -6.18
C GLU A 74 2.13 -12.23 -7.48
N LEU A 75 2.71 -11.04 -7.58
CA LEU A 75 2.62 -10.17 -8.74
C LEU A 75 3.98 -10.06 -9.41
N ASP A 76 3.99 -10.14 -10.73
CA ASP A 76 5.14 -9.72 -11.51
C ASP A 76 5.34 -8.20 -11.34
N PRO A 77 6.52 -7.74 -10.90
CA PRO A 77 6.74 -6.34 -10.53
C PRO A 77 6.74 -5.37 -11.71
N GLU A 78 6.95 -5.85 -12.94
CA GLU A 78 7.00 -5.01 -14.15
C GLU A 78 5.63 -4.92 -14.83
N THR A 79 4.88 -6.03 -14.84
CA THR A 79 3.63 -6.18 -15.59
C THR A 79 2.38 -6.19 -14.70
N LEU A 80 2.53 -6.36 -13.39
CA LEU A 80 1.46 -6.54 -12.40
C LEU A 80 0.57 -7.76 -12.65
N VAL A 81 1.01 -8.68 -13.51
CA VAL A 81 0.28 -9.92 -13.78
C VAL A 81 0.40 -10.85 -12.57
N PRO A 82 -0.71 -11.40 -12.05
CA PRO A 82 -0.68 -12.44 -11.03
C PRO A 82 0.03 -13.70 -11.53
N THR A 83 1.08 -14.14 -10.84
CA THR A 83 1.85 -15.36 -11.18
C THR A 83 1.43 -16.55 -10.33
N HIS A 84 0.99 -16.31 -9.10
CA HIS A 84 0.46 -17.31 -8.19
C HIS A 84 -0.72 -16.74 -7.43
N VAL A 85 -1.88 -17.41 -7.40
CA VAL A 85 -3.09 -16.94 -6.72
C VAL A 85 -3.58 -18.01 -5.76
N VAL A 86 -3.78 -17.62 -4.50
CA VAL A 86 -4.36 -18.44 -3.45
C VAL A 86 -5.62 -17.75 -2.95
N ALA A 87 -6.78 -18.34 -3.20
CA ALA A 87 -8.03 -17.89 -2.61
C ALA A 87 -8.06 -18.26 -1.11
N LYS A 88 -8.46 -17.32 -0.26
CA LYS A 88 -8.61 -17.54 1.19
C LYS A 88 -9.90 -18.27 1.55
N GLU A 89 -10.83 -18.34 0.62
CA GLU A 89 -12.09 -19.06 0.73
C GLU A 89 -12.47 -19.66 -0.63
N ALA A 90 -13.42 -20.60 -0.62
CA ALA A 90 -13.91 -21.20 -1.85
C ALA A 90 -14.78 -20.18 -2.62
N TRP A 91 -14.36 -19.84 -3.84
CA TRP A 91 -15.13 -18.99 -4.73
C TRP A 91 -16.11 -19.80 -5.58
N LYS A 92 -17.21 -19.16 -5.96
CA LYS A 92 -18.09 -19.69 -7.00
C LYS A 92 -17.45 -19.40 -8.36
N GLU A 93 -17.76 -20.25 -9.33
CA GLU A 93 -17.37 -19.99 -10.72
C GLU A 93 -17.98 -18.67 -11.21
N GLY A 94 -17.18 -17.88 -11.93
CA GLY A 94 -17.56 -16.55 -12.41
C GLY A 94 -17.43 -15.41 -11.40
N VAL A 95 -16.88 -15.65 -10.20
CA VAL A 95 -16.50 -14.56 -9.29
C VAL A 95 -15.28 -13.84 -9.85
N GLU A 96 -15.42 -12.53 -10.07
CA GLU A 96 -14.32 -11.64 -10.39
C GLU A 96 -13.79 -11.00 -9.10
N VAL A 97 -12.46 -10.95 -8.96
CA VAL A 97 -11.81 -10.23 -7.86
C VAL A 97 -11.09 -9.02 -8.43
N ASP A 98 -11.41 -7.85 -7.89
CA ASP A 98 -10.78 -6.60 -8.29
C ASP A 98 -9.35 -6.49 -7.72
N LEU A 99 -8.38 -6.33 -8.62
CA LEU A 99 -6.97 -6.12 -8.30
C LEU A 99 -6.54 -4.65 -8.45
N HIS A 100 -7.47 -3.73 -8.69
CA HIS A 100 -7.18 -2.30 -8.71
C HIS A 100 -6.44 -1.81 -7.46
N PRO A 101 -6.82 -2.22 -6.22
CA PRO A 101 -6.07 -1.82 -5.03
C PRO A 101 -4.60 -2.29 -5.07
N ALA A 102 -4.34 -3.47 -5.64
CA ALA A 102 -2.97 -3.98 -5.77
C ALA A 102 -2.13 -3.08 -6.69
N ALA A 103 -2.70 -2.66 -7.82
CA ALA A 103 -2.03 -1.78 -8.77
C ALA A 103 -1.76 -0.38 -8.18
N GLU A 104 -2.71 0.20 -7.47
CA GLU A 104 -2.52 1.48 -6.78
C GLU A 104 -1.42 1.40 -5.71
N MET A 105 -1.49 0.37 -4.85
CA MET A 105 -0.48 0.15 -3.82
C MET A 105 0.90 -0.09 -4.43
N MET A 106 0.97 -0.72 -5.60
CA MET A 106 2.22 -0.93 -6.34
C MET A 106 2.84 0.38 -6.84
N VAL A 107 2.04 1.27 -7.39
CA VAL A 107 2.51 2.61 -7.81
C VAL A 107 3.04 3.39 -6.60
N LEU A 108 2.32 3.36 -5.47
CA LEU A 108 2.74 4.01 -4.23
C LEU A 108 4.02 3.38 -3.68
N MET A 109 4.11 2.06 -3.63
CA MET A 109 5.30 1.33 -3.17
C MET A 109 6.51 1.66 -4.03
N HIS A 110 6.37 1.70 -5.35
CA HIS A 110 7.46 2.06 -6.26
C HIS A 110 7.92 3.51 -6.03
N ALA A 111 6.99 4.46 -5.97
CA ALA A 111 7.31 5.87 -5.70
C ALA A 111 8.00 6.04 -4.35
N LEU A 112 7.48 5.39 -3.30
CA LEU A 112 8.10 5.42 -1.98
C LEU A 112 9.50 4.79 -2.03
N ARG A 113 9.69 3.58 -2.57
CA ARG A 113 11.03 2.96 -2.62
C ARG A 113 12.06 3.76 -3.41
N HIS A 114 11.62 4.51 -4.44
CA HIS A 114 12.50 5.36 -5.24
C HIS A 114 12.80 6.71 -4.54
N ASP A 115 11.79 7.36 -3.94
CA ASP A 115 11.89 8.74 -3.44
C ASP A 115 12.10 8.83 -1.91
N ALA A 116 11.87 7.75 -1.16
CA ALA A 116 11.87 7.73 0.31
C ALA A 116 13.26 7.59 0.93
N SER A 117 14.34 7.82 0.21
CA SER A 117 15.69 7.87 0.82
C SER A 117 15.74 8.84 2.02
N TYR A 118 14.90 9.90 2.01
CA TYR A 118 14.73 10.84 3.12
C TYR A 118 13.63 10.49 4.14
N LEU A 119 12.63 9.67 3.74
CA LEU A 119 11.53 9.26 4.64
C LEU A 119 11.98 8.16 5.61
N VAL A 120 12.89 7.28 5.17
CA VAL A 120 13.49 6.27 6.05
C VAL A 120 14.17 6.94 7.24
N GLU A 121 15.01 7.96 7.02
CA GLU A 121 15.69 8.70 8.11
C GLU A 121 14.72 9.38 9.08
N ALA A 122 13.60 9.94 8.56
CA ALA A 122 12.60 10.62 9.36
C ALA A 122 11.71 9.65 10.18
N ILE A 123 11.46 8.44 9.66
CA ILE A 123 10.59 7.45 10.29
C ILE A 123 11.36 6.50 11.21
N THR A 124 12.62 6.18 10.91
CA THR A 124 13.46 5.30 11.76
C THR A 124 14.25 6.05 12.85
N GLY A 125 14.30 7.38 12.79
CA GLY A 125 14.92 8.21 13.84
C GLY A 125 16.46 8.17 13.88
N GLU A 126 17.12 7.59 12.89
CA GLU A 126 18.58 7.60 12.80
C GLU A 126 19.08 8.92 12.22
N ARG A 127 19.23 9.94 13.09
CA ARG A 127 20.12 11.06 12.80
C ARG A 127 21.55 10.53 12.68
N ARG A 128 22.11 10.53 11.47
CA ARG A 128 23.56 10.46 11.29
C ARG A 128 24.20 11.70 11.92
N SER A 129 24.85 11.50 13.07
CA SER A 129 25.76 12.46 13.71
C SER A 129 27.11 12.47 13.00
#